data_AF-A0AAV6YNR0-F1
#
_entry.id   AF-A0AAV6YNR0-F1
#
_cell.length_a   1.000
_cell.length_b   1.000
_cell.length_c   1.000
_cell.angle_alpha   90.00
_cell.angle_beta   90.00
_cell.angle_gamma   90.00
#
_symmetry.space_group_name_H-M   'P 1'
#
loop_
_entity.id
_entity.type
_entity.pdbx_description
1 polymer ?
#
loop_
_entity_poly.entity_id
_entity_poly.type
_entity_poly.pdbx_seq_one_letter_code
_entity_poly.pdbx_strand_id
1 'polypeptide(L)'
;ISSVLSTTGPAPADTGLKFTCRYLLETYTEELHYMMEQLESLLPEGISLLAHLALSYLVLKQVWKILGGFRVHILSRVWRTDLKKYGGWAVVTGATDGIGKAYAEELAKRGFDVVLISRTLSKLKNVAKEIGKR
;
A
#
# COMPACT_ATOMS: atom_id res chain seq x y z
N ILE A 1 -22.18 27.07 78.31
CA ILE A 1 -20.88 27.07 79.05
C ILE A 1 -19.85 27.55 78.02
N SER A 2 -19.74 28.87 77.90
CA SER A 2 -18.57 29.67 78.36
C SER A 2 -17.36 29.32 77.51
N SER A 3 -16.73 30.20 76.74
CA SER A 3 -16.64 31.66 76.69
C SER A 3 -15.98 31.97 75.33
N VAL A 4 -16.11 33.15 74.74
CA VAL A 4 -15.00 34.13 74.71
C VAL A 4 -15.40 35.27 73.75
N LEU A 5 -15.29 36.47 74.30
CA LEU A 5 -15.05 37.79 73.72
C LEU A 5 -15.91 38.34 72.58
N SER A 6 -16.69 39.34 72.98
CA SER A 6 -16.89 40.61 72.27
C SER A 6 -15.56 41.18 71.73
N THR A 7 -15.44 41.30 70.41
CA THR A 7 -14.61 42.33 69.77
C THR A 7 -15.40 42.94 68.61
N THR A 8 -15.89 44.14 68.85
CA THR A 8 -16.23 45.10 67.80
C THR A 8 -14.94 45.45 67.06
N GLY A 9 -14.73 44.85 65.88
CA GLY A 9 -13.66 45.18 64.94
C GLY A 9 -14.23 45.31 63.52
N PRO A 10 -13.67 46.18 62.66
CA PRO A 10 -14.24 46.46 61.35
C PRO A 10 -14.24 45.19 60.49
N ALA A 11 -15.39 44.87 59.88
CA ALA A 11 -15.52 43.74 58.96
C ALA A 11 -14.46 43.84 57.85
N PRO A 12 -13.65 42.79 57.60
CA PRO A 12 -12.63 42.85 56.58
C PRO A 12 -13.29 42.75 55.21
N ALA A 13 -13.12 43.78 54.38
CA ALA A 13 -13.65 43.86 53.01
C ALA A 13 -13.04 42.82 52.03
N ASP A 14 -12.19 41.90 52.50
CA ASP A 14 -11.44 40.92 51.70
C ASP A 14 -12.18 39.57 51.53
N THR A 15 -13.18 39.29 52.38
CA THR A 15 -13.77 37.95 52.49
C THR A 15 -14.76 37.67 51.34
N GLY A 16 -15.47 38.71 50.87
CA GLY A 16 -16.35 38.62 49.70
C GLY A 16 -15.58 38.41 48.39
N LEU A 17 -14.41 39.03 48.24
CA LEU A 17 -13.60 38.88 47.02
C LEU A 17 -13.06 37.47 46.87
N LYS A 18 -12.65 36.82 47.97
CA LYS A 18 -12.24 35.40 47.97
C LYS A 18 -13.39 34.45 47.62
N PHE A 19 -14.61 34.77 48.06
CA PHE A 19 -15.79 33.96 47.78
C PHE A 19 -16.23 34.08 46.32
N THR A 20 -16.26 35.31 45.78
CA THR A 20 -16.59 35.55 44.36
C THR A 20 -15.54 34.96 43.44
N CYS A 21 -14.25 35.07 43.77
CA CYS A 21 -13.18 34.49 42.98
C CYS A 21 -13.24 32.96 42.99
N ARG A 22 -13.58 32.34 44.13
CA ARG A 22 -13.78 30.89 44.23
C ARG A 22 -15.00 30.42 43.43
N TYR A 23 -16.13 31.13 43.54
CA TYR A 23 -17.35 30.80 42.79
C TYR A 23 -17.16 30.94 41.28
N LEU A 24 -16.47 31.99 40.83
CA LEU A 24 -16.12 32.16 39.42
C LEU A 24 -15.18 31.05 38.96
N LEU A 25 -14.12 30.74 39.72
CA LEU A 25 -13.21 29.65 39.40
C LEU A 25 -13.93 28.29 39.35
N GLU A 26 -14.81 27.99 40.30
CA GLU A 26 -15.62 26.76 40.31
C GLU A 26 -16.57 26.71 39.09
N THR A 27 -17.21 27.83 38.74
CA THR A 27 -18.09 27.93 37.56
C THR A 27 -17.30 27.73 36.26
N TYR A 28 -16.13 28.34 36.13
CA TYR A 28 -15.25 28.16 34.96
C TYR A 28 -14.66 26.75 34.90
N THR A 29 -14.33 26.12 36.03
CA THR A 29 -13.82 24.74 36.03
C THR A 29 -14.88 23.74 35.63
N GLU A 30 -16.15 23.94 36.02
CA GLU A 30 -17.27 23.08 35.62
C GLU A 30 -17.59 23.26 34.13
N GLU A 31 -17.60 24.49 33.60
CA GLU A 31 -17.76 24.72 32.16
C GLU A 31 -16.61 24.11 31.34
N LEU A 32 -15.37 24.24 31.82
CA LEU A 32 -14.22 23.59 31.16
C LEU A 32 -14.32 22.07 31.24
N HIS A 33 -14.76 21.50 32.36
CA HIS A 33 -14.88 20.06 32.54
C HIS A 33 -15.93 19.47 31.59
N TYR A 34 -17.09 20.14 31.47
CA TYR A 34 -18.15 19.75 30.55
C TYR A 34 -17.70 19.84 29.07
N MET A 35 -17.02 20.93 28.70
CA MET A 35 -16.47 21.08 27.34
C MET A 35 -15.38 20.05 27.03
N MET A 36 -14.57 19.68 28.02
CA MET A 36 -13.49 18.71 27.87
C MET A 36 -14.02 17.27 27.79
N GLU A 37 -15.07 16.93 28.54
CA GLU A 37 -15.77 15.63 28.47
C GLU A 37 -16.47 15.42 27.12
N GLN A 38 -17.10 16.48 26.58
CA GLN A 38 -17.65 16.42 25.21
C GLN A 38 -16.55 16.20 24.16
N LEU A 39 -15.37 16.82 24.32
CA LEU A 39 -14.26 16.64 23.39
C LEU A 39 -13.64 15.24 23.45
N GLU A 40 -13.54 14.64 24.65
CA GLU A 40 -12.99 13.29 24.86
C GLU A 40 -13.93 12.21 24.30
N SER A 41 -15.25 12.44 24.33
CA SER A 41 -16.25 11.52 23.75
C SER A 41 -16.25 11.47 22.21
N LEU A 42 -15.85 12.58 21.55
CA LEU A 42 -15.81 12.69 20.08
C LEU A 42 -14.48 12.23 19.46
N LEU A 43 -13.42 12.17 20.28
CA LEU A 43 -12.09 11.74 19.88
C LEU A 43 -12.02 10.28 19.36
N PRO A 44 -12.64 9.26 19.99
CA PRO A 44 -12.54 7.87 19.54
C PRO A 44 -13.27 7.59 18.22
N GLU A 45 -14.39 8.28 17.96
CA GLU A 45 -15.17 8.10 16.72
C GLU A 45 -14.39 8.62 15.50
N GLY A 46 -13.74 9.78 15.65
CA GLY A 46 -12.90 10.36 14.60
C GLY A 46 -11.68 9.51 14.27
N ILE A 47 -10.97 9.00 15.28
CA ILE A 47 -9.79 8.14 15.10
C ILE A 47 -10.19 6.82 14.44
N SER A 48 -11.33 6.23 14.83
CA SER A 48 -11.85 5.01 14.25
C SER A 48 -12.13 5.16 12.75
N LEU A 49 -12.83 6.22 12.32
CA LEU A 49 -13.12 6.44 10.90
C LEU A 49 -11.85 6.58 10.05
N LEU A 50 -10.87 7.35 10.55
CA LEU A 50 -9.58 7.52 9.87
C LEU A 50 -8.80 6.20 9.79
N ALA A 51 -8.83 5.38 10.85
CA ALA A 51 -8.17 4.08 10.87
C ALA A 51 -8.79 3.11 9.85
N HIS A 52 -10.13 3.05 9.75
CA HIS A 52 -10.81 2.22 8.75
C HIS A 52 -10.54 2.69 7.33
N LEU A 53 -10.55 4.01 7.08
CA LEU A 53 -10.20 4.58 5.78
C LEU A 53 -8.76 4.24 5.38
N ALA A 54 -7.79 4.43 6.29
CA ALA A 54 -6.40 4.08 6.05
C ALA A 54 -6.21 2.58 5.80
N LEU A 55 -6.84 1.72 6.62
CA LEU A 55 -6.79 0.27 6.46
C LEU A 55 -7.41 -0.16 5.12
N SER A 56 -8.58 0.38 4.76
CA SER A 56 -9.24 0.10 3.50
C SER A 56 -8.38 0.48 2.29
N TYR A 57 -7.68 1.62 2.36
CA TYR A 57 -6.75 2.07 1.33
C TYR A 57 -5.54 1.14 1.18
N LEU A 58 -4.95 0.70 2.30
CA LEU A 58 -3.83 -0.25 2.29
C LEU A 58 -4.23 -1.61 1.73
N VAL A 59 -5.39 -2.13 2.16
CA VAL A 59 -5.95 -3.39 1.65
C VAL A 59 -6.24 -3.28 0.16
N LEU A 60 -6.88 -2.20 -0.28
CA LEU A 60 -7.14 -1.95 -1.70
C LEU A 60 -5.84 -1.94 -2.50
N LYS A 61 -4.82 -1.22 -2.04
CA LYS A 61 -3.50 -1.19 -2.71
C LYS A 61 -2.87 -2.58 -2.82
N GLN A 62 -3.01 -3.41 -1.78
CA GLN A 62 -2.48 -4.77 -1.77
C GLN A 62 -3.26 -5.69 -2.71
N VAL A 63 -4.59 -5.57 -2.72
CA VAL A 63 -5.50 -6.27 -3.64
C VAL A 63 -5.19 -5.91 -5.08
N TRP A 64 -4.96 -4.64 -5.40
CA TRP A 64 -4.58 -4.22 -6.76
C TRP A 64 -3.27 -4.85 -7.23
N LYS A 65 -2.27 -4.98 -6.35
CA LYS A 65 -1.02 -5.70 -6.68
C LYS A 65 -1.24 -7.19 -6.90
N ILE A 66 -2.06 -7.82 -6.05
CA ILE A 66 -2.37 -9.26 -6.15
C ILE A 66 -3.20 -9.54 -7.41
N LEU A 67 -4.23 -8.74 -7.69
CA LEU A 67 -5.05 -8.85 -8.89
C LEU A 67 -4.24 -8.55 -10.15
N GLY A 68 -3.36 -7.55 -10.13
CA GLY A 68 -2.43 -7.27 -11.23
C GLY A 68 -1.46 -8.42 -11.47
N GLY A 69 -0.85 -8.95 -10.42
CA GLY A 69 0.04 -10.11 -10.48
C GLY A 69 -0.68 -11.38 -10.94
N PHE A 70 -1.89 -11.63 -10.42
CA PHE A 70 -2.75 -12.74 -10.83
C PHE A 70 -3.17 -12.62 -12.29
N ARG A 71 -3.54 -11.40 -12.73
CA ARG A 71 -3.82 -11.11 -14.14
C ARG A 71 -2.60 -11.44 -14.97
N VAL A 72 -1.40 -10.99 -14.63
CA VAL A 72 -0.19 -11.31 -15.40
C VAL A 72 0.12 -12.82 -15.37
N HIS A 73 -0.02 -13.49 -14.22
CA HIS A 73 0.27 -14.91 -14.07
C HIS A 73 -0.70 -15.81 -14.85
N ILE A 74 -2.00 -15.54 -14.77
CA ILE A 74 -3.04 -16.30 -15.48
C ILE A 74 -3.07 -15.93 -16.97
N LEU A 75 -2.97 -14.64 -17.30
CA LEU A 75 -2.98 -14.19 -18.70
C LEU A 75 -1.73 -14.65 -19.45
N SER A 76 -0.58 -14.78 -18.76
CA SER A 76 0.63 -15.36 -19.37
C SER A 76 0.46 -16.83 -19.76
N ARG A 77 -0.44 -17.60 -19.13
CA ARG A 77 -0.70 -19.00 -19.51
C ARG A 77 -1.71 -19.11 -20.66
N VAL A 78 -2.70 -18.22 -20.69
CA VAL A 78 -3.82 -18.30 -21.66
C VAL A 78 -3.52 -17.55 -22.95
N TRP A 79 -2.77 -16.45 -22.89
CA TRP A 79 -2.50 -15.63 -24.07
C TRP A 79 -1.23 -16.11 -24.78
N ARG A 80 -1.38 -17.14 -25.62
CA ARG A 80 -0.33 -17.46 -26.61
C ARG A 80 -0.36 -16.37 -27.67
N THR A 81 0.71 -15.58 -27.74
CA THR A 81 0.88 -14.59 -28.80
C THR A 81 0.89 -15.32 -30.14
N ASP A 82 -0.14 -15.11 -30.96
CA ASP A 82 -0.17 -15.57 -32.34
C ASP A 82 0.88 -14.80 -33.12
N LEU A 83 2.08 -15.37 -33.23
CA LEU A 83 3.20 -14.82 -33.99
C LEU A 83 2.95 -14.89 -35.50
N LYS A 84 1.96 -15.67 -35.96
CA LYS A 84 1.57 -15.80 -37.37
C LYS A 84 1.21 -14.46 -38.02
N LYS A 85 0.73 -13.49 -37.23
CA LYS A 85 0.43 -12.14 -37.72
C LYS A 85 1.67 -11.36 -38.18
N TYR A 86 2.87 -11.77 -37.77
CA TYR A 86 4.13 -11.12 -38.12
C TYR A 86 4.88 -11.81 -39.28
N GLY A 87 4.29 -12.84 -39.90
CA GLY A 87 4.90 -13.61 -41.00
C GLY A 87 5.36 -15.01 -40.57
N GLY A 88 5.92 -15.77 -41.52
CA GLY A 88 6.38 -17.15 -41.30
C GLY A 88 7.85 -17.27 -40.90
N TRP A 89 8.61 -16.17 -40.90
CA TRP A 89 10.07 -16.20 -40.74
C TRP A 89 10.51 -15.51 -39.44
N ALA A 90 11.50 -16.09 -38.76
CA ALA A 90 12.10 -15.52 -37.56
C ALA A 90 13.63 -15.55 -37.64
N VAL A 91 14.28 -14.42 -37.34
CA VAL A 91 15.75 -14.33 -37.29
C VAL A 91 16.20 -14.33 -35.84
N VAL A 92 17.06 -15.29 -35.49
CA VAL A 92 17.60 -15.42 -34.13
C VAL A 92 19.10 -15.17 -34.16
N THR A 93 19.52 -14.08 -33.53
CA THR A 93 20.93 -13.75 -33.30
C THR A 93 21.41 -14.42 -32.02
N GLY A 94 22.60 -15.01 -32.04
CA GLY A 94 23.13 -15.76 -30.90
C GLY A 94 22.45 -17.12 -30.66
N ALA A 95 21.93 -17.76 -31.72
CA ALA A 95 21.15 -19.00 -31.60
C ALA A 95 21.95 -20.26 -31.22
N THR A 96 23.25 -20.15 -30.96
CA THR A 96 24.13 -21.30 -30.69
C THR A 96 24.05 -21.82 -29.27
N ASP A 97 23.59 -21.01 -28.31
CA ASP A 97 23.56 -21.39 -26.89
C ASP A 97 22.54 -20.57 -26.08
N GLY A 98 22.29 -21.00 -24.85
CA GLY A 98 21.47 -20.31 -23.85
C GLY A 98 20.07 -19.96 -24.35
N ILE A 99 19.67 -18.70 -24.11
CA ILE A 99 18.33 -18.22 -24.46
C ILE A 99 18.08 -18.21 -25.97
N GLY A 100 19.10 -17.90 -26.78
CA GLY A 100 18.97 -17.84 -28.23
C GLY A 100 18.64 -19.20 -28.83
N LYS A 101 19.33 -20.25 -28.35
CA LYS A 101 19.04 -21.63 -28.75
C LYS A 101 17.61 -22.04 -28.38
N ALA A 102 17.19 -21.77 -27.14
CA ALA A 102 15.84 -22.10 -26.68
C ALA A 102 14.74 -21.39 -27.50
N TYR A 103 14.94 -20.11 -27.83
CA TYR A 103 14.01 -19.38 -28.69
C TYR A 103 13.98 -19.94 -30.12
N ALA A 104 15.13 -20.27 -30.70
CA ALA A 104 15.19 -20.88 -32.03
C ALA A 104 14.44 -22.21 -32.07
N GLU A 105 14.60 -23.06 -31.04
CA GLU A 105 13.87 -24.32 -30.92
C GLU A 105 12.36 -24.11 -30.77
N GLU A 106 11.93 -23.19 -29.91
CA GLU A 106 10.49 -22.94 -29.67
C GLU A 106 9.82 -22.30 -30.89
N LEU A 107 10.52 -21.46 -31.65
CA LEU A 107 10.00 -20.88 -32.88
C LEU A 107 9.87 -21.94 -33.98
N ALA A 108 10.87 -22.80 -34.13
CA ALA A 108 10.80 -23.90 -35.09
C ALA A 108 9.68 -24.90 -34.75
N LYS A 109 9.50 -25.27 -33.48
CA LYS A 109 8.36 -26.11 -33.03
C LYS A 109 6.99 -25.49 -33.32
N ARG A 110 6.92 -24.16 -33.39
CA ARG A 110 5.68 -23.43 -33.73
C ARG A 110 5.46 -23.32 -35.25
N GLY A 111 6.35 -23.90 -36.06
CA GLY A 111 6.24 -23.93 -37.52
C GLY A 111 6.75 -22.66 -38.22
N PHE A 112 7.68 -21.93 -37.59
CA PHE A 112 8.33 -20.78 -38.22
C PHE A 112 9.61 -21.22 -38.94
N ASP A 113 9.88 -20.60 -40.08
CA ASP A 113 11.16 -20.67 -40.78
C ASP A 113 12.19 -19.84 -40.01
N VAL A 114 13.16 -20.51 -39.37
CA VAL A 114 14.12 -19.83 -38.49
C VAL A 114 15.47 -19.64 -39.18
N VAL A 115 15.96 -18.39 -39.23
CA VAL A 115 17.30 -18.03 -39.69
C VAL A 115 18.21 -17.83 -38.47
N LEU A 116 19.25 -18.65 -38.37
CA LEU A 116 20.18 -18.64 -37.24
C LEU A 116 21.44 -17.83 -37.56
N ILE A 117 21.79 -16.86 -36.71
CA ILE A 117 23.00 -16.03 -36.89
C ILE A 117 23.90 -16.18 -35.66
N SER A 118 25.19 -16.52 -35.86
CA SER A 118 26.18 -16.56 -34.78
C SER A 118 27.61 -16.43 -35.31
N ARG A 119 28.57 -16.25 -34.40
CA ARG A 119 30.01 -16.16 -34.72
C ARG A 119 30.68 -17.51 -34.96
N THR A 120 30.08 -18.62 -34.53
CA THR A 120 30.74 -19.94 -34.52
C THR A 120 29.94 -20.95 -35.36
N LEU A 121 30.44 -21.22 -36.56
CA LEU A 121 29.75 -22.05 -37.56
C LEU A 121 29.53 -23.50 -37.11
N SER A 122 30.48 -24.09 -36.38
CA SER A 122 30.37 -25.48 -35.90
C SER A 122 29.18 -25.68 -34.95
N LYS A 123 29.04 -24.78 -33.96
CA LYS A 123 27.89 -24.78 -33.04
C LYS A 123 26.58 -24.50 -33.78
N LEU A 124 26.59 -23.58 -34.75
CA LEU A 124 25.42 -23.22 -35.54
C LEU A 124 24.87 -24.42 -36.33
N LYS A 125 25.75 -25.18 -36.98
CA LYS A 125 25.38 -26.39 -37.75
C LYS A 125 24.78 -27.46 -36.84
N ASN A 126 25.31 -27.62 -35.62
CA ASN A 126 24.76 -28.57 -34.65
C ASN A 126 23.33 -28.19 -34.26
N VAL A 127 23.08 -26.92 -33.91
CA VAL A 127 21.73 -26.44 -33.57
C VAL A 127 20.78 -26.55 -34.77
N ALA A 128 21.22 -26.19 -35.98
CA ALA A 128 20.40 -26.35 -37.19
C ALA A 128 20.01 -27.82 -37.44
N LYS A 129 20.92 -28.77 -37.20
CA LYS A 129 20.66 -30.21 -37.31
C LYS A 129 19.73 -30.73 -36.23
N GLU A 130 19.82 -30.20 -35.01
CA GLU A 130 18.91 -30.53 -33.91
C GLU A 130 17.49 -30.02 -34.19
N ILE A 131 17.35 -28.80 -34.70
CA ILE A 131 16.07 -28.19 -35.04
C ILE A 131 15.42 -28.89 -36.23
N GLY A 132 16.16 -29.13 -37.32
CA GLY A 132 15.60 -29.74 -38.54
C GLY A 132 15.25 -31.22 -38.44
N LYS A 133 15.53 -31.87 -37.30
CA LYS A 133 15.17 -33.27 -37.03
C LYS A 133 13.86 -33.43 -36.26
N ARG A 134 13.29 -32.35 -35.74
CA ARG A 134 12.03 -32.34 -34.97
C ARG A 134 10.89 -31.84 -35.83
#